data_AF-A0A6J7J604-F1
#
_entry.id   AF-A0A6J7J604-F1
#
_cell.length_a   1.000
_cell.length_b   1.000
_cell.length_c   1.000
_cell.angle_alpha   90.00
_cell.angle_beta   90.00
_cell.angle_gamma   90.00
#
_symmetry.space_group_name_H-M   'P 1'
#
loop_
_entity.id
_entity.type
_entity.pdbx_description
1 polymer ?
#
loop_
_entity_poly.entity_id
_entity_poly.type
_entity_poly.pdbx_seq_one_letter_code
_entity_poly.pdbx_strand_id
1 'polypeptide(L)'
;MINGTAPSGALLDAVGRAGSEGRISIWSADPAEQAVLAGTKVGHTLPDSPAPYANVVVNNAGGNKLDYYLARDISYTAGSCTDGTRTSTVTATLTNTVNPDGLTQYVASTFQPNVPYGTNEAIVYLYGTQGATITAMKVDGVTAFSIQGGTELGRPVKAAYVTIPPGESQTVTWELQEPSSAGAATAPVQPLVDPATVTIDVPGC
;
A
#
# COMPACT_ATOMS: atom_id res chain seq x y z
N MET A 1 9.72 -31.27 -11.90
CA MET A 1 10.23 -31.24 -10.51
C MET A 1 11.40 -30.28 -10.48
N ILE A 2 11.40 -29.32 -9.55
CA ILE A 2 12.55 -28.43 -9.31
C ILE A 2 13.43 -29.16 -8.31
N ASN A 3 14.63 -29.59 -8.70
CA ASN A 3 15.48 -30.48 -7.89
C ASN A 3 16.20 -29.76 -6.73
N GLY A 4 15.76 -28.55 -6.36
CA GLY A 4 16.26 -27.78 -5.21
C GLY A 4 17.71 -27.32 -5.27
N THR A 5 18.47 -27.64 -6.32
CA THR A 5 19.88 -27.27 -6.46
C THR A 5 20.01 -25.91 -7.15
N ALA A 6 20.20 -24.84 -6.37
CA ALA A 6 20.67 -23.56 -6.86
C ALA A 6 22.16 -23.39 -6.49
N PRO A 7 23.01 -22.81 -7.37
CA PRO A 7 24.34 -22.38 -6.97
C PRO A 7 24.23 -21.45 -5.75
N SER A 8 24.97 -21.74 -4.68
CA SER A 8 24.83 -21.05 -3.39
C SER A 8 24.98 -19.53 -3.50
N GLY A 9 25.92 -19.05 -4.32
CA GLY A 9 26.10 -17.61 -4.58
C GLY A 9 24.87 -16.97 -5.23
N ALA A 10 24.34 -17.57 -6.30
CA ALA A 10 23.17 -17.04 -7.00
C ALA A 10 21.91 -17.03 -6.12
N LEU A 11 21.77 -17.99 -5.21
CA LEU A 11 20.70 -17.99 -4.23
C LEU A 11 20.83 -16.83 -3.23
N LEU A 12 22.04 -16.61 -2.69
CA LEU A 12 22.30 -15.51 -1.77
C LEU A 12 22.06 -14.14 -2.42
N ASP A 13 22.47 -13.97 -3.68
CA ASP A 13 22.22 -12.74 -4.44
C ASP A 13 20.71 -12.52 -4.65
N ALA A 14 19.95 -13.57 -4.97
CA ALA A 14 18.51 -13.47 -5.15
C ALA A 14 17.78 -13.11 -3.84
N VAL A 15 18.18 -13.70 -2.72
CA VAL A 15 17.64 -13.38 -1.39
C VAL A 15 18.00 -11.95 -0.99
N GLY A 16 19.26 -11.54 -1.20
CA GLY A 16 19.73 -10.18 -0.96
C GLY A 16 18.93 -9.15 -1.76
N ARG A 17 18.70 -9.42 -3.06
CA ARG A 17 17.85 -8.59 -3.93
C ARG A 17 16.44 -8.50 -3.38
N ALA A 18 15.80 -9.64 -3.10
CA ALA A 18 14.43 -9.69 -2.59
C ALA A 18 14.26 -8.93 -1.26
N GLY A 19 15.23 -9.03 -0.35
CA GLY A 19 15.25 -8.22 0.88
C GLY A 19 15.44 -6.73 0.60
N SER A 20 16.32 -6.36 -0.34
CA SER A 20 16.58 -4.96 -0.69
C SER A 20 15.41 -4.27 -1.40
N GLU A 21 14.61 -5.02 -2.16
CA GLU A 21 13.40 -4.58 -2.86
C GLU A 21 12.14 -4.62 -1.96
N GLY A 22 12.28 -4.98 -0.68
CA GLY A 22 11.16 -5.07 0.26
C GLY A 22 10.20 -6.24 0.00
N ARG A 23 10.59 -7.22 -0.83
CA ARG A 23 9.79 -8.41 -1.16
C ARG A 23 9.84 -9.50 -0.10
N ILE A 24 10.79 -9.40 0.83
CA ILE A 24 10.89 -10.25 2.01
C ILE A 24 10.81 -9.35 3.23
N SER A 25 9.82 -9.60 4.09
CA SER A 25 9.69 -8.96 5.39
C SER A 25 9.66 -10.04 6.48
N ILE A 26 10.34 -9.79 7.60
CA ILE A 26 10.53 -10.74 8.69
C ILE A 26 10.13 -10.07 9.99
N TRP A 27 9.34 -10.77 10.78
CA TRP A 27 8.96 -10.39 12.13
C TRP A 27 9.26 -11.55 13.08
N SER A 28 9.73 -11.25 14.29
CA SER A 28 9.89 -12.23 15.36
C SER A 28 8.97 -11.93 16.55
N ALA A 29 8.43 -12.99 17.14
CA ALA A 29 7.71 -12.91 18.41
C ALA A 29 8.66 -12.73 19.61
N ASP A 30 9.95 -13.02 19.44
CA ASP A 30 10.97 -12.75 20.45
C ASP A 30 11.35 -11.26 20.41
N PRO A 31 11.19 -10.51 21.51
CA PRO A 31 11.47 -9.07 21.53
C PRO A 31 12.92 -8.70 21.23
N ALA A 32 13.89 -9.54 21.61
CA ALA A 32 15.31 -9.27 21.39
C ALA A 32 15.66 -9.45 19.90
N GLU A 33 15.13 -10.49 19.25
CA GLU A 33 15.27 -10.67 17.81
C GLU A 33 14.55 -9.57 17.03
N GLN A 34 13.33 -9.22 17.43
CA GLN A 34 12.54 -8.19 16.75
C GLN A 34 13.21 -6.80 16.85
N ALA A 35 13.86 -6.49 17.97
CA ALA A 35 14.62 -5.24 18.12
C ALA A 35 15.78 -5.15 17.11
N VAL A 36 16.44 -6.26 16.80
CA VAL A 36 17.47 -6.30 15.75
C VAL A 36 16.83 -6.18 14.37
N LEU A 37 15.79 -6.98 14.07
CA LEU A 37 15.12 -6.99 12.77
C LEU A 37 14.54 -5.63 12.40
N ALA A 38 13.95 -4.90 13.34
CA ALA A 38 13.30 -3.60 13.12
C ALA A 38 14.25 -2.55 12.52
N GLY A 39 15.55 -2.61 12.85
CA GLY A 39 16.57 -1.71 12.29
C GLY A 39 17.07 -2.11 10.90
N THR A 40 16.58 -3.22 10.32
CA THR A 40 17.04 -3.75 9.04
C THR A 40 16.01 -3.53 7.92
N LYS A 41 16.47 -3.62 6.67
CA LYS A 41 15.55 -3.55 5.50
C LYS A 41 14.49 -4.64 5.52
N VAL A 42 14.83 -5.85 5.97
CA VAL A 42 13.88 -6.97 6.05
C VAL A 42 12.92 -6.85 7.22
N GLY A 43 13.18 -6.00 8.22
CA GLY A 43 12.19 -5.69 9.24
C GLY A 43 11.00 -4.90 8.71
N HIS A 44 11.20 -4.18 7.59
CA HIS A 44 10.19 -3.36 6.89
C HIS A 44 9.36 -2.47 7.83
N THR A 45 9.96 -2.05 8.95
CA THR A 45 9.29 -1.24 9.96
C THR A 45 9.00 0.14 9.37
N LEU A 46 7.82 0.68 9.67
CA LEU A 46 7.47 2.05 9.25
C LEU A 46 8.56 3.00 9.77
N PRO A 47 9.08 3.93 8.93
CA PRO A 47 10.14 4.83 9.36
C PRO A 47 9.73 5.63 10.59
N ASP A 48 10.57 5.68 11.62
CA ASP A 48 10.44 6.62 12.73
C ASP A 48 11.00 7.97 12.27
N SER A 49 10.15 8.74 11.60
CA SER A 49 10.52 10.03 11.00
C SER A 49 9.29 10.93 10.93
N PRO A 50 9.43 12.21 11.32
CA PRO A 50 8.35 13.18 11.22
C PRO A 50 8.13 13.65 9.77
N ALA A 51 9.03 13.33 8.83
CA ALA A 51 8.95 13.77 7.45
C ALA A 51 7.62 13.32 6.80
N PRO A 52 7.10 14.09 5.83
CA PRO A 52 5.83 13.75 5.24
C PRO A 52 5.81 12.38 4.55
N TYR A 53 4.72 11.65 4.77
CA TYR A 53 4.62 10.23 4.45
C TYR A 53 3.21 9.84 4.06
N ALA A 54 3.08 9.19 2.91
CA ALA A 54 1.83 8.62 2.43
C ALA A 54 2.10 7.22 1.85
N ASN A 55 1.90 6.17 2.64
CA ASN A 55 2.05 4.81 2.16
C ASN A 55 0.68 4.18 1.92
N VAL A 56 0.42 3.87 0.65
CA VAL A 56 -0.77 3.15 0.21
C VAL A 56 -0.43 1.67 0.12
N VAL A 57 -1.13 0.85 0.93
CA VAL A 57 -0.97 -0.60 0.96
C VAL A 57 -2.25 -1.26 0.48
N VAL A 58 -2.13 -2.18 -0.48
CA VAL A 58 -3.26 -2.97 -0.97
C VAL A 58 -3.18 -4.37 -0.38
N ASN A 59 -4.30 -4.85 0.17
CA ASN A 59 -4.45 -6.21 0.65
C ASN A 59 -5.60 -6.90 -0.10
N ASN A 60 -5.36 -8.09 -0.64
CA ASN A 60 -6.40 -8.87 -1.31
C ASN A 60 -7.50 -9.22 -0.31
N ALA A 61 -8.73 -8.89 -0.66
CA ALA A 61 -9.92 -9.17 0.14
C ALA A 61 -10.79 -10.27 -0.48
N GLY A 62 -10.61 -10.59 -1.77
CA GLY A 62 -11.41 -11.57 -2.50
C GLY A 62 -10.95 -13.03 -2.34
N GLY A 63 -9.82 -13.28 -1.69
CA GLY A 63 -9.23 -14.63 -1.58
C GLY A 63 -8.77 -15.20 -2.92
N ASN A 64 -8.62 -14.34 -3.92
CA ASN A 64 -8.26 -14.68 -5.29
C ASN A 64 -6.82 -14.27 -5.59
N LYS A 65 -6.38 -14.34 -6.85
CA LYS A 65 -5.01 -13.98 -7.25
C LYS A 65 -4.96 -12.75 -8.15
N LEU A 66 -6.02 -11.95 -8.12
CA LEU A 66 -6.21 -10.87 -9.09
C LEU A 66 -5.39 -9.62 -8.79
N ASP A 67 -4.72 -9.55 -7.64
CA ASP A 67 -3.75 -8.48 -7.34
C ASP A 67 -2.57 -8.51 -8.31
N TYR A 68 -2.32 -9.66 -8.93
CA TYR A 68 -1.37 -9.82 -10.02
C TYR A 68 -1.68 -8.88 -11.20
N TYR A 69 -2.96 -8.59 -11.44
CA TYR A 69 -3.45 -7.79 -12.58
C TYR A 69 -3.87 -6.37 -12.17
N LEU A 70 -3.47 -5.92 -10.98
CA LEU A 70 -3.92 -4.66 -10.42
C LEU A 70 -2.92 -3.54 -10.68
N ALA A 71 -3.22 -2.70 -11.67
CA ALA A 71 -2.47 -1.48 -11.91
C ALA A 71 -2.79 -0.43 -10.85
N ARG A 72 -1.79 0.33 -10.45
CA ARG A 72 -1.86 1.28 -9.33
C ARG A 72 -1.26 2.62 -9.73
N ASP A 73 -2.06 3.67 -9.65
CA ASP A 73 -1.62 5.06 -9.77
C ASP A 73 -1.86 5.77 -8.43
N ILE A 74 -0.80 6.33 -7.85
CA ILE A 74 -0.84 6.97 -6.54
C ILE A 74 -0.32 8.40 -6.67
N SER A 75 -1.09 9.36 -6.16
CA SER A 75 -0.66 10.74 -6.01
C SER A 75 -0.69 11.16 -4.55
N TYR A 76 0.33 11.91 -4.14
CA TYR A 76 0.41 12.57 -2.85
C TYR A 76 0.69 14.04 -3.08
N THR A 77 -0.28 14.90 -2.80
CA THR A 77 -0.20 16.33 -3.05
C THR A 77 -0.49 17.12 -1.77
N ALA A 78 0.13 18.28 -1.59
CA ALA A 78 -0.13 19.11 -0.42
C ALA A 78 -0.10 20.61 -0.75
N GLY A 79 -0.84 21.39 0.03
CA GLY A 79 -0.73 22.84 0.03
C GLY A 79 0.48 23.35 0.82
N SER A 80 0.66 24.67 0.82
CA SER A 80 1.64 25.34 1.67
C SER A 80 1.34 25.17 3.16
N CYS A 81 2.38 25.25 3.97
CA CYS A 81 2.28 25.12 5.41
C CYS A 81 1.82 26.46 6.04
N THR A 82 0.76 26.41 6.84
CA THR A 82 0.17 27.57 7.54
C THR A 82 -0.08 27.19 8.99
N ASP A 83 0.32 28.06 9.93
CA ASP A 83 0.09 27.86 11.38
C ASP A 83 0.53 26.48 11.91
N GLY A 84 1.68 26.01 11.45
CA GLY A 84 2.28 24.74 11.90
C GLY A 84 1.63 23.48 11.34
N THR A 85 0.72 23.60 10.37
CA THR A 85 0.09 22.47 9.68
C THR A 85 -0.09 22.71 8.18
N ARG A 86 -0.54 21.70 7.45
CA ARG A 86 -0.98 21.81 6.05
C ARG A 86 -2.08 20.81 5.74
N THR A 87 -2.84 21.08 4.69
CA THR A 87 -3.77 20.11 4.12
C THR A 87 -3.08 19.36 2.98
N SER A 88 -3.29 18.05 2.93
CA SER A 88 -2.81 17.20 1.84
C SER A 88 -3.85 16.20 1.40
N THR A 89 -3.66 15.69 0.20
CA THR A 89 -4.53 14.73 -0.46
C THR A 89 -3.69 13.57 -0.94
N VAL A 90 -4.12 12.36 -0.61
CA VAL A 90 -3.58 11.14 -1.21
C VAL A 90 -4.67 10.52 -2.05
N THR A 91 -4.40 10.22 -3.30
CA THR A 91 -5.34 9.55 -4.20
C THR A 91 -4.69 8.29 -4.74
N ALA A 92 -5.39 7.16 -4.65
CA ALA A 92 -5.00 5.88 -5.23
C ALA A 92 -6.06 5.42 -6.21
N THR A 93 -5.71 5.32 -7.49
CA THR A 93 -6.56 4.70 -8.52
C THR A 93 -6.06 3.29 -8.79
N LEU A 94 -6.98 2.33 -8.70
CA LEU A 94 -6.73 0.91 -8.84
C LEU A 94 -7.50 0.42 -10.06
N THR A 95 -6.80 -0.15 -11.05
CA THR A 95 -7.40 -0.65 -12.29
C THR A 95 -7.19 -2.15 -12.39
N ASN A 96 -8.28 -2.90 -12.51
CA ASN A 96 -8.21 -4.34 -12.70
C ASN A 96 -8.02 -4.65 -14.19
N THR A 97 -6.79 -4.92 -14.60
CA THR A 97 -6.42 -5.17 -16.00
C THR A 97 -6.60 -6.62 -16.44
N VAL A 98 -7.25 -7.45 -15.61
CA VAL A 98 -7.42 -8.87 -15.89
C VAL A 98 -8.22 -9.10 -17.17
N ASN A 99 -7.73 -10.00 -18.02
CA ASN A 99 -8.59 -10.74 -18.95
C ASN A 99 -8.97 -12.05 -18.26
N PRO A 100 -10.24 -12.23 -17.82
CA PRO A 100 -10.63 -13.41 -17.06
C PRO A 100 -10.73 -14.68 -17.93
N ASP A 101 -10.76 -14.55 -19.25
CA ASP A 101 -10.85 -15.69 -20.16
C ASP A 101 -9.64 -16.62 -20.01
N GLY A 102 -9.92 -17.91 -19.82
CA GLY A 102 -8.88 -18.93 -19.64
C GLY A 102 -8.24 -18.99 -18.25
N LEU A 103 -8.59 -18.07 -17.33
CA LEU A 103 -8.20 -18.20 -15.93
C LEU A 103 -9.02 -19.29 -15.25
N THR A 104 -8.41 -19.95 -14.26
CA THR A 104 -9.09 -20.96 -13.44
C THR A 104 -9.89 -20.30 -12.32
N GLN A 105 -10.88 -21.01 -11.77
CA GLN A 105 -11.61 -20.54 -10.60
C GLN A 105 -10.68 -20.22 -9.42
N TYR A 106 -9.61 -20.99 -9.23
CA TYR A 106 -8.61 -20.72 -8.19
C TYR A 106 -7.97 -19.33 -8.30
N VAL A 107 -7.85 -18.79 -9.51
CA VAL A 107 -7.23 -17.48 -9.78
C VAL A 107 -8.25 -16.35 -9.68
N ALA A 108 -9.43 -16.53 -10.28
CA ALA A 108 -10.32 -15.41 -10.59
C ALA A 108 -11.72 -15.49 -9.93
N SER A 109 -12.02 -16.55 -9.18
CA SER A 109 -13.23 -16.58 -8.33
C SER A 109 -12.95 -15.98 -6.96
N THR A 110 -13.98 -15.41 -6.33
CA THR A 110 -13.94 -14.91 -4.95
C THR A 110 -14.85 -15.74 -4.07
N PHE A 111 -14.58 -15.77 -2.77
CA PHE A 111 -15.48 -16.37 -1.78
C PHE A 111 -16.71 -15.48 -1.50
N GLN A 112 -16.71 -14.22 -1.97
CA GLN A 112 -17.83 -13.30 -1.79
C GLN A 112 -19.01 -13.65 -2.70
N PRO A 113 -20.25 -13.66 -2.17
CA PRO A 113 -21.42 -13.99 -2.97
C PRO A 113 -21.75 -12.88 -3.97
N ASN A 114 -22.28 -13.26 -5.14
CA ASN A 114 -22.81 -12.35 -6.16
C ASN A 114 -21.79 -11.36 -6.75
N VAL A 115 -20.49 -11.63 -6.62
CA VAL A 115 -19.43 -10.85 -7.25
C VAL A 115 -19.12 -11.44 -8.64
N PRO A 116 -19.05 -10.62 -9.70
CA PRO A 116 -18.72 -11.11 -11.04
C PRO A 116 -17.36 -11.81 -11.09
N TYR A 117 -17.24 -12.86 -11.91
CA TYR A 117 -15.98 -13.57 -12.14
C TYR A 117 -14.88 -12.63 -12.65
N GLY A 118 -13.66 -12.76 -12.13
CA GLY A 118 -12.55 -11.86 -12.49
C GLY A 118 -12.56 -10.52 -11.75
N THR A 119 -13.42 -10.32 -10.75
CA THR A 119 -13.42 -9.08 -9.96
C THR A 119 -12.33 -9.12 -8.89
N ASN A 120 -11.46 -8.11 -8.88
CA ASN A 120 -10.55 -7.88 -7.77
C ASN A 120 -11.32 -7.23 -6.62
N GLU A 121 -11.15 -7.75 -5.41
CA GLU A 121 -11.66 -7.11 -4.20
C GLU A 121 -10.48 -6.85 -3.28
N ALA A 122 -10.36 -5.61 -2.81
CA ALA A 122 -9.19 -5.17 -2.07
C ALA A 122 -9.54 -4.28 -0.88
N ILE A 123 -8.76 -4.40 0.19
CA ILE A 123 -8.69 -3.41 1.24
C ILE A 123 -7.48 -2.52 0.96
N VAL A 124 -7.73 -1.21 0.83
CA VAL A 124 -6.73 -0.20 0.49
C VAL A 124 -6.49 0.66 1.71
N TYR A 125 -5.32 0.54 2.32
CA TYR A 125 -4.91 1.29 3.50
C TYR A 125 -4.10 2.51 3.10
N LEU A 126 -4.32 3.62 3.79
CA LEU A 126 -3.38 4.73 3.84
C LEU A 126 -2.76 4.82 5.23
N TYR A 127 -1.43 4.79 5.27
CA TYR A 127 -0.62 5.18 6.41
C TYR A 127 -0.12 6.62 6.20
N GLY A 128 -0.56 7.54 7.05
CA GLY A 128 -0.22 8.96 6.93
C GLY A 128 1.06 9.38 7.66
N THR A 129 1.35 10.68 7.58
CA THR A 129 2.42 11.34 8.34
C THR A 129 2.19 11.17 9.84
N GLN A 130 3.27 10.99 10.61
CA GLN A 130 3.18 10.88 12.07
C GLN A 130 2.51 12.13 12.65
N GLY A 131 1.52 11.93 13.53
CA GLY A 131 0.75 13.03 14.13
C GLY A 131 -0.26 13.70 13.20
N ALA A 132 -0.39 13.24 11.94
CA ALA A 132 -1.46 13.71 11.05
C ALA A 132 -2.84 13.19 11.48
N THR A 133 -3.88 13.81 10.93
CA THR A 133 -5.26 13.34 11.02
C THR A 133 -5.80 13.12 9.62
N ILE A 134 -6.31 11.93 9.32
CA ILE A 134 -7.05 11.68 8.07
C ILE A 134 -8.49 12.17 8.27
N THR A 135 -8.82 13.33 7.72
CA THR A 135 -10.07 14.06 7.96
C THR A 135 -11.24 13.52 7.14
N ALA A 136 -10.99 13.09 5.91
CA ALA A 136 -12.01 12.52 5.03
C ALA A 136 -11.47 11.36 4.18
N MET A 137 -12.39 10.53 3.70
CA MET A 137 -12.13 9.48 2.72
C MET A 137 -13.29 9.43 1.72
N LYS A 138 -12.96 9.26 0.44
CA LYS A 138 -13.92 9.12 -0.66
C LYS A 138 -13.57 7.90 -1.50
N VAL A 139 -14.58 7.24 -2.05
CA VAL A 139 -14.45 6.21 -3.08
C VAL A 139 -15.25 6.68 -4.29
N ASP A 140 -14.60 6.81 -5.44
CA ASP A 140 -15.15 7.38 -6.68
C ASP A 140 -15.84 8.74 -6.44
N GLY A 141 -15.22 9.59 -5.61
CA GLY A 141 -15.72 10.93 -5.27
C GLY A 141 -16.86 10.95 -4.24
N VAL A 142 -17.40 9.80 -3.86
CA VAL A 142 -18.46 9.68 -2.85
C VAL A 142 -17.85 9.49 -1.48
N THR A 143 -18.33 10.23 -0.47
CA THR A 143 -17.88 10.08 0.92
C THR A 143 -18.01 8.63 1.37
N ALA A 144 -16.92 8.09 1.90
CA ALA A 144 -16.83 6.71 2.37
C ALA A 144 -16.38 6.67 3.83
N PHE A 145 -16.88 5.68 4.56
CA PHE A 145 -16.44 5.40 5.92
C PHE A 145 -15.31 4.37 5.91
N SER A 146 -14.37 4.55 6.83
CA SER A 146 -13.24 3.64 6.99
C SER A 146 -13.74 2.28 7.47
N ILE A 147 -13.43 1.21 6.76
CA ILE A 147 -13.77 -0.15 7.20
C ILE A 147 -12.83 -0.64 8.31
N GLN A 148 -11.61 -0.10 8.34
CA GLN A 148 -10.59 -0.33 9.36
C GLN A 148 -9.80 0.96 9.56
N GLY A 149 -9.20 1.14 10.73
CA GLY A 149 -8.34 2.28 10.99
C GLY A 149 -7.77 2.26 12.39
N GLY A 150 -6.92 3.24 12.68
CA GLY A 150 -6.25 3.34 13.96
C GLY A 150 -4.98 4.15 13.88
N THR A 151 -4.00 3.77 14.68
CA THR A 151 -2.68 4.39 14.70
C THR A 151 -1.62 3.31 14.79
N GLU A 152 -0.61 3.39 13.91
CA GLU A 152 0.55 2.49 13.94
C GLU A 152 1.81 3.33 14.03
N LEU A 153 2.57 3.17 15.12
CA LEU A 153 3.80 3.96 15.40
C LEU A 153 3.58 5.48 15.24
N GLY A 154 2.44 5.99 15.73
CA GLY A 154 2.08 7.41 15.67
C GLY A 154 1.54 7.89 14.31
N ARG A 155 1.40 7.01 13.32
CA ARG A 155 0.83 7.31 11.99
C ARG A 155 -0.65 6.96 11.96
N PRO A 156 -1.55 7.85 11.51
CA PRO A 156 -2.95 7.51 11.33
C PRO A 156 -3.12 6.51 10.19
N VAL A 157 -4.03 5.56 10.37
CA VAL A 157 -4.39 4.56 9.35
C VAL A 157 -5.88 4.61 9.08
N LYS A 158 -6.27 4.67 7.81
CA LYS A 158 -7.65 4.45 7.35
C LYS A 158 -7.67 3.56 6.12
N ALA A 159 -8.73 2.79 5.96
CA ALA A 159 -8.85 1.82 4.89
C ALA A 159 -10.22 1.84 4.20
N ALA A 160 -10.21 1.72 2.88
CA ALA A 160 -11.40 1.50 2.06
C ALA A 160 -11.46 0.05 1.60
N TYR A 161 -12.68 -0.49 1.46
CA TYR A 161 -12.92 -1.71 0.68
C TYR A 161 -13.33 -1.30 -0.73
N VAL A 162 -12.71 -1.87 -1.76
CA VAL A 162 -13.05 -1.61 -3.15
C VAL A 162 -13.31 -2.92 -3.90
N THR A 163 -14.28 -2.87 -4.82
CA THR A 163 -14.67 -3.98 -5.71
C THR A 163 -14.46 -3.51 -7.14
N ILE A 164 -13.55 -4.15 -7.87
CA ILE A 164 -13.04 -3.68 -9.15
C ILE A 164 -13.26 -4.76 -10.21
N PRO A 165 -14.37 -4.70 -10.99
CA PRO A 165 -14.63 -5.65 -12.07
C PRO A 165 -13.51 -5.64 -13.14
N PRO A 166 -13.40 -6.69 -13.98
CA PRO A 166 -12.45 -6.70 -15.09
C PRO A 166 -12.58 -5.47 -15.99
N GLY A 167 -11.46 -4.82 -16.28
CA GLY A 167 -11.39 -3.62 -17.13
C GLY A 167 -11.78 -2.31 -16.44
N GLU A 168 -12.30 -2.36 -15.22
CA GLU A 168 -12.77 -1.19 -14.48
C GLU A 168 -11.70 -0.63 -13.54
N SER A 169 -11.98 0.57 -13.02
CA SER A 169 -11.15 1.23 -12.01
C SER A 169 -11.98 1.68 -10.81
N GLN A 170 -11.32 1.78 -9.66
CA GLN A 170 -11.84 2.39 -8.43
C GLN A 170 -10.81 3.38 -7.91
N THR A 171 -11.27 4.57 -7.49
CA THR A 171 -10.39 5.60 -6.93
C THR A 171 -10.71 5.87 -5.48
N VAL A 172 -9.71 5.74 -4.61
CA VAL A 172 -9.80 6.11 -3.21
C VAL A 172 -9.03 7.40 -2.97
N THR A 173 -9.68 8.39 -2.36
CA THR A 173 -9.07 9.67 -2.00
C THR A 173 -9.14 9.85 -0.49
N TRP A 174 -8.03 10.21 0.12
CA TRP A 174 -7.94 10.62 1.51
C TRP A 174 -7.53 12.08 1.60
N GLU A 175 -8.20 12.81 2.47
CA GLU A 175 -7.82 14.18 2.84
C GLU A 175 -7.19 14.13 4.23
N LEU A 176 -6.08 14.84 4.42
CA LEU A 176 -5.31 14.85 5.66
C LEU A 176 -5.06 16.27 6.13
N GLN A 177 -5.04 16.44 7.46
CA GLN A 177 -4.36 17.54 8.12
C GLN A 177 -3.03 17.01 8.66
N GLU A 178 -1.91 17.54 8.16
CA GLU A 178 -0.56 17.10 8.53
C GLU A 178 0.16 18.18 9.33
N PRO A 179 1.01 17.81 10.31
CA PRO A 179 1.90 18.76 10.94
C PRO A 179 2.96 19.26 9.94
N SER A 180 3.33 20.54 10.07
CA SER A 180 4.51 21.06 9.39
C SER A 180 5.74 20.30 9.88
N SER A 181 6.43 19.64 8.98
CA SER A 181 7.57 18.79 9.28
C SER A 181 8.65 19.00 8.22
N ALA A 182 9.91 19.03 8.68
CA ALA A 182 11.05 19.09 7.78
C ALA A 182 11.28 17.72 7.12
N GLY A 183 11.88 17.74 5.92
CA GLY A 183 12.26 16.54 5.17
C GLY A 183 11.47 16.39 3.87
N ALA A 184 12.01 15.58 2.96
CA ALA A 184 11.35 15.28 1.70
C ALA A 184 10.13 14.37 1.94
N ALA A 185 9.04 14.67 1.24
CA ALA A 185 7.87 13.82 1.24
C ALA A 185 8.17 12.46 0.60
N THR A 186 7.59 11.40 1.16
CA THR A 186 7.78 10.04 0.67
C THR A 186 6.45 9.32 0.51
N ALA A 187 6.33 8.55 -0.57
CA ALA A 187 5.23 7.64 -0.79
C ALA A 187 5.80 6.28 -1.23
N PRO A 188 6.16 5.41 -0.27
CA PRO A 188 6.75 4.11 -0.59
C PRO A 188 5.78 3.24 -1.39
N VAL A 189 6.33 2.44 -2.31
CA VAL A 189 5.55 1.55 -3.18
C VAL A 189 5.61 0.14 -2.63
N GLN A 190 4.45 -0.44 -2.32
CA GLN A 190 4.34 -1.87 -2.04
C GLN A 190 4.82 -2.70 -3.25
N PRO A 191 5.80 -3.60 -3.10
CA PRO A 191 6.38 -4.34 -4.20
C PRO A 191 5.43 -5.46 -4.67
N LEU A 192 4.63 -5.17 -5.70
CA LEU A 192 3.83 -6.18 -6.41
C LEU A 192 4.50 -6.55 -7.73
N VAL A 193 3.76 -7.23 -8.62
CA VAL A 193 4.23 -7.65 -9.95
C VAL A 193 4.51 -6.43 -10.81
N ASP A 194 3.53 -5.53 -10.91
CA ASP A 194 3.68 -4.28 -11.62
C ASP A 194 4.06 -3.15 -10.65
N PRO A 195 5.04 -2.28 -11.03
CA PRO A 195 5.36 -1.10 -10.26
C PRO A 195 4.16 -0.14 -10.28
N ALA A 196 3.86 0.47 -9.13
CA ALA A 196 2.89 1.56 -9.10
C ALA A 196 3.50 2.81 -9.73
N THR A 197 2.68 3.58 -10.44
CA THR A 197 3.01 4.97 -10.79
C THR A 197 2.82 5.82 -9.54
N VAL A 198 3.83 6.63 -9.19
CA VAL A 198 3.76 7.51 -8.01
C VAL A 198 4.12 8.93 -8.39
N THR A 199 3.23 9.87 -8.06
CA THR A 199 3.46 11.31 -8.18
C THR A 199 3.45 11.95 -6.80
N ILE A 200 4.51 12.67 -6.46
CA ILE A 200 4.61 13.43 -5.20
C ILE A 200 4.75 14.90 -5.55
N ASP A 201 3.76 15.72 -5.17
CA ASP A 201 3.76 17.17 -5.30
C ASP A 201 3.45 17.80 -3.94
N VAL A 202 4.47 17.76 -3.09
CA VAL A 202 4.38 18.16 -1.70
C VAL A 202 5.46 19.19 -1.43
N PRO A 203 5.11 20.48 -1.30
CA PRO A 203 6.08 21.52 -1.00
C PRO A 203 6.67 21.32 0.40
N GLY A 204 7.94 21.71 0.55
CA GLY A 204 8.60 21.73 1.85
C GLY A 204 8.00 22.77 2.79
N CYS A 205 7.98 22.42 4.08
CA CYS A 205 8.05 23.37 5.17
C CYS A 205 9.53 23.44 5.62
#